data_AF-A0A9X3F8Q6-F1
#
_entry.id   AF-A0A9X3F8Q6-F1
#
_cell.length_a   1.000
_cell.length_b   1.000
_cell.length_c   1.000
_cell.angle_alpha   90.00
_cell.angle_beta   90.00
_cell.angle_gamma   90.00
#
_symmetry.space_group_name_H-M   'P 1'
#
loop_
_entity.id
_entity.type
_entity.pdbx_description
1 polymer ?
#
loop_
_entity_poly.entity_id
_entity_poly.type
_entity_poly.pdbx_seq_one_letter_code
_entity_poly.pdbx_strand_id
1 'polypeptide(L)'
;MQDTGKNIIIAGVGGQGILLFSNLLSKYYLKKGYELKISDVIGLGQRGGGVESHFRYSTQPVLSPFIKAGDVDYVISFEQTETLRYLHSLKEDGVLLTSTYELTPTSVNTRLQKDLPESKTEIIKRSENKVFIIDPHEHTCLDFNINKMMNVVMLGYYAELRGYSHDEMIQIVRENVPAKFVEGNIKAYEMGTRIVEEQLVAVEPVAIRC
;
A
#
# COMPACT_ATOMS: atom_id res chain seq x y z
N MET A 1 14.43 -11.73 11.86
CA MET A 1 14.19 -10.61 12.80
C MET A 1 12.81 -10.83 13.41
N GLN A 2 12.67 -10.87 14.74
CA GLN A 2 11.34 -11.01 15.36
C GLN A 2 10.55 -9.72 15.10
N ASP A 3 9.39 -9.82 14.43
CA ASP A 3 8.49 -8.70 14.20
C ASP A 3 7.80 -8.35 15.52
N THR A 4 8.28 -7.32 16.21
CA THR A 4 7.73 -6.90 17.52
C THR A 4 6.60 -5.89 17.38
N GLY A 5 6.40 -5.33 16.18
CA GLY A 5 5.38 -4.34 15.89
C GLY A 5 5.84 -3.33 14.84
N LYS A 6 4.87 -2.74 14.13
CA LYS A 6 5.11 -1.70 13.12
C LYS A 6 4.03 -0.64 13.12
N ASN A 7 4.43 0.55 12.66
CA ASN A 7 3.54 1.65 12.34
C ASN A 7 3.39 1.77 10.83
N ILE A 8 2.15 1.71 10.34
CA ILE A 8 1.82 1.77 8.92
C ILE A 8 0.86 2.93 8.69
N ILE A 9 1.12 3.75 7.68
CA ILE A 9 0.15 4.66 7.10
C ILE A 9 -0.37 4.03 5.81
N ILE A 10 -1.68 3.83 5.73
CA ILE A 10 -2.34 3.36 4.51
C ILE A 10 -3.13 4.54 3.96
N ALA A 11 -2.80 5.02 2.75
CA ALA A 11 -3.33 6.28 2.25
C ALA A 11 -3.80 6.19 0.80
N GLY A 12 -4.84 6.93 0.44
CA GLY A 12 -5.29 7.04 -0.94
C GLY A 12 -6.54 7.88 -1.03
N VAL A 13 -7.32 7.70 -2.09
CA VAL A 13 -8.58 8.42 -2.29
C VAL A 13 -9.77 7.50 -2.14
N GLY A 14 -10.93 8.10 -1.84
CA GLY A 14 -12.19 7.37 -1.71
C GLY A 14 -12.48 6.45 -2.92
N GLY A 15 -12.86 5.20 -2.63
CA GLY A 15 -13.17 4.18 -3.64
C GLY A 15 -12.03 3.21 -3.96
N GLN A 16 -10.80 3.46 -3.48
CA GLN A 16 -9.65 2.57 -3.73
C GLN A 16 -9.56 1.35 -2.78
N GLY A 17 -10.46 1.23 -1.81
CA GLY A 17 -10.48 0.09 -0.90
C GLY A 17 -9.49 0.17 0.27
N ILE A 18 -9.10 1.37 0.70
CA ILE A 18 -8.20 1.61 1.85
C ILE A 18 -8.66 0.89 3.12
N LEU A 19 -9.94 1.03 3.49
CA LEU A 19 -10.50 0.38 4.66
C LEU A 19 -10.58 -1.15 4.50
N LEU A 20 -10.80 -1.64 3.28
CA LEU A 20 -10.78 -3.09 3.02
C LEU A 20 -9.37 -3.64 3.18
N PHE A 21 -8.34 -2.97 2.64
CA PHE A 21 -6.95 -3.33 2.88
C PHE A 21 -6.63 -3.37 4.37
N SER A 22 -6.94 -2.29 5.10
CA SER A 22 -6.72 -2.17 6.54
C SER A 22 -7.42 -3.29 7.32
N ASN A 23 -8.67 -3.62 6.97
CA ASN A 23 -9.43 -4.69 7.60
C ASN A 23 -8.91 -6.11 7.29
N LEU A 24 -8.44 -6.37 6.07
CA LEU A 24 -7.82 -7.66 5.73
C LEU A 24 -6.52 -7.85 6.52
N LEU A 25 -5.71 -6.79 6.58
CA LEU A 25 -4.45 -6.80 7.31
C LEU A 25 -4.67 -6.91 8.83
N SER A 26 -5.71 -6.27 9.38
CA SER A 26 -6.06 -6.37 10.80
C SER A 26 -6.41 -7.82 11.19
N LYS A 27 -7.22 -8.50 10.38
CA LYS A 27 -7.57 -9.92 10.61
C LYS A 27 -6.34 -10.81 10.65
N TYR A 28 -5.35 -10.55 9.81
CA TYR A 28 -4.10 -11.31 9.81
C TYR A 28 -3.36 -11.14 11.14
N TYR A 29 -3.12 -9.91 11.59
CA TYR A 29 -2.39 -9.68 12.85
C TYR A 29 -3.17 -10.11 14.09
N LEU A 30 -4.49 -9.91 14.14
CA LEU A 30 -5.32 -10.40 15.26
C LEU A 30 -5.25 -11.93 15.36
N LYS A 31 -5.32 -12.64 14.23
CA LYS A 31 -5.18 -14.10 14.20
C LYS A 31 -3.81 -14.57 14.72
N LYS A 32 -2.77 -13.75 14.56
CA LYS A 32 -1.42 -13.99 15.07
C LYS A 32 -1.22 -13.53 16.52
N GLY A 33 -2.25 -13.00 17.18
CA GLY A 33 -2.20 -12.59 18.59
C GLY A 33 -1.54 -11.23 18.85
N TYR A 34 -1.36 -10.40 17.81
CA TYR A 34 -0.90 -9.03 18.00
C TYR A 34 -2.02 -8.15 18.54
N GLU A 35 -1.65 -7.14 19.32
CA GLU A 35 -2.53 -6.02 19.58
C GLU A 35 -2.56 -5.06 18.39
N LEU A 36 -3.74 -4.49 18.12
CA LEU A 36 -3.96 -3.50 17.08
C LEU A 36 -4.62 -2.24 17.62
N LYS A 37 -4.15 -1.09 17.12
CA LYS A 37 -4.94 0.15 17.11
C LYS A 37 -4.94 0.75 15.72
N ILE A 38 -6.14 1.07 15.27
CA ILE A 38 -6.39 1.64 13.95
C ILE A 38 -7.18 2.94 14.13
N SER A 39 -6.77 4.00 13.45
CA SER A 39 -7.55 5.23 13.36
C SER A 39 -7.67 5.64 11.90
N ASP A 40 -8.89 5.55 11.38
CA ASP A 40 -9.22 5.94 10.01
C ASP A 40 -9.69 7.39 9.98
N VAL A 41 -9.16 8.16 9.04
CA VAL A 41 -9.60 9.51 8.73
C VAL A 41 -10.12 9.50 7.30
N ILE A 42 -11.38 9.91 7.15
CA ILE A 42 -12.05 9.94 5.86
C ILE A 42 -12.35 11.41 5.54
N GLY A 43 -11.69 11.93 4.52
CA GLY A 43 -11.92 13.28 4.04
C GLY A 43 -13.38 13.47 3.59
N LEU A 44 -13.95 14.63 3.91
CA LEU A 44 -15.36 14.98 3.62
C LEU A 44 -15.66 15.18 2.11
N GLY A 45 -14.66 15.01 1.24
CA GLY A 45 -14.81 15.21 -0.20
C GLY A 45 -15.67 14.10 -0.85
N GLN A 46 -16.84 14.46 -1.37
CA GLN A 46 -17.79 13.52 -1.99
C GLN A 46 -17.26 12.80 -3.26
N ARG A 47 -16.16 13.28 -3.86
CA ARG A 47 -15.50 12.69 -5.03
C ARG A 47 -13.98 12.76 -4.85
N GLY A 48 -13.39 11.70 -4.33
CA GLY A 48 -11.93 11.60 -4.20
C GLY A 48 -11.32 12.34 -3.01
N GLY A 49 -12.08 12.53 -1.92
CA GLY A 49 -11.47 12.95 -0.65
C GLY A 49 -10.36 11.96 -0.24
N GLY A 50 -9.28 12.51 0.31
CA GLY A 50 -8.20 11.72 0.90
C GLY A 50 -8.75 10.82 2.00
N VAL A 51 -8.21 9.60 2.06
CA VAL A 51 -8.52 8.60 3.08
C VAL A 51 -7.20 8.10 3.59
N GLU A 52 -6.99 8.21 4.90
CA GLU A 52 -5.84 7.64 5.58
C GLU A 52 -6.25 6.70 6.71
N SER A 53 -5.42 5.69 6.96
CA SER A 53 -5.52 4.78 8.09
C SER A 53 -4.19 4.76 8.81
N HIS A 54 -4.18 5.20 10.06
CA HIS A 54 -3.08 4.94 10.97
C HIS A 54 -3.24 3.52 11.51
N PHE A 55 -2.36 2.62 11.10
CA PHE A 55 -2.43 1.21 11.44
C PHE A 55 -1.21 0.82 12.27
N ARG A 56 -1.44 0.48 13.55
CA ARG A 56 -0.38 0.08 14.47
C ARG A 56 -0.63 -1.32 14.98
N TYR A 57 0.39 -2.16 14.92
CA TYR A 57 0.36 -3.49 15.52
C TYR A 57 1.60 -3.75 16.35
N SER A 58 1.48 -4.56 17.40
CA SER A 58 2.58 -4.84 18.33
C SER A 58 2.31 -6.11 19.13
N THR A 59 3.37 -6.78 19.57
CA THR A 59 3.27 -7.87 20.56
C THR A 59 3.08 -7.34 21.99
N GLN A 60 3.20 -6.03 22.17
CA GLN A 60 3.06 -5.28 23.42
C GLN A 60 1.92 -4.24 23.35
N PRO A 61 1.37 -3.81 24.51
CA PRO A 61 0.44 -2.69 24.67
C PRO A 61 0.63 -1.50 23.71
N VAL A 62 -0.33 -1.26 22.80
CA VAL A 62 -0.41 -0.09 21.91
C VAL A 62 -1.29 0.96 22.58
N LEU A 63 -0.69 2.05 23.07
CA LEU A 63 -1.42 3.02 23.89
C LEU A 63 -2.20 4.06 23.06
N SER A 64 -1.76 4.37 21.84
CA SER A 64 -2.38 5.38 20.96
C SER A 64 -2.45 4.87 19.51
N PRO A 65 -3.53 5.14 18.76
CA PRO A 65 -3.59 4.81 17.35
C PRO A 65 -2.76 5.77 16.48
N PHE A 66 -2.56 7.02 16.92
CA PHE A 66 -1.85 8.02 16.12
C PHE A 66 -0.35 7.73 16.06
N ILE A 67 0.22 7.94 14.88
CA ILE A 67 1.64 7.74 14.60
C ILE A 67 2.26 9.12 14.40
N LYS A 68 3.38 9.38 15.07
CA LYS A 68 4.13 10.62 14.91
C LYS A 68 4.89 10.60 13.58
N ALA A 69 5.00 11.76 12.92
CA ALA A 69 5.86 11.88 11.74
C ALA A 69 7.31 11.52 12.11
N GLY A 70 7.97 10.74 11.24
CA GLY A 70 9.30 10.17 11.47
C GLY A 70 9.28 8.79 12.16
N ASP A 71 8.12 8.30 12.61
CA ASP A 71 8.00 6.99 13.27
C ASP A 71 7.24 5.95 12.41
N VAL A 72 6.90 6.27 11.15
CA VAL A 72 6.17 5.36 10.25
C VAL A 72 7.17 4.39 9.59
N ASP A 73 6.95 3.09 9.78
CA ASP A 73 7.77 2.06 9.13
C ASP A 73 7.39 1.86 7.66
N TYR A 74 6.09 1.91 7.37
CA TYR A 74 5.56 1.71 6.02
C TYR A 74 4.54 2.77 5.66
N VAL A 75 4.71 3.40 4.51
CA VAL A 75 3.63 4.11 3.82
C VAL A 75 3.16 3.22 2.68
N ILE A 76 1.89 2.82 2.69
CA ILE A 76 1.25 2.07 1.62
C ILE A 76 0.23 3.00 0.99
N SER A 77 0.55 3.55 -0.17
CA SER A 77 -0.27 4.56 -0.83
C SER A 77 -0.82 4.11 -2.17
N PHE A 78 -2.08 4.46 -2.43
CA PHE A 78 -2.80 4.07 -3.64
C PHE A 78 -2.92 5.22 -4.65
N GLU A 79 -2.47 6.43 -4.30
CA GLU A 79 -2.55 7.62 -5.14
C GLU A 79 -1.34 8.54 -4.90
N GLN A 80 -0.81 9.15 -5.96
CA GLN A 80 0.46 9.87 -5.91
C GLN A 80 0.45 11.15 -5.05
N THR A 81 -0.65 11.89 -5.04
CA THR A 81 -0.81 13.09 -4.21
C THR A 81 -0.82 12.71 -2.73
N GLU A 82 -1.51 11.63 -2.36
CA GLU A 82 -1.51 11.11 -1.00
C GLU A 82 -0.16 10.49 -0.62
N THR A 83 0.56 9.89 -1.58
CA THR A 83 1.94 9.46 -1.38
C THR A 83 2.83 10.62 -0.95
N LEU A 84 2.81 11.73 -1.71
CA LEU A 84 3.60 12.92 -1.38
C LEU A 84 3.16 13.54 -0.05
N ARG A 85 1.87 13.48 0.30
CA ARG A 85 1.35 13.96 1.58
C ARG A 85 1.98 13.23 2.76
N TYR A 86 2.11 11.91 2.70
CA TYR A 86 2.62 11.10 3.81
C TYR A 86 4.09 10.73 3.72
N LEU A 87 4.79 11.09 2.63
CA LEU A 87 6.22 10.78 2.46
C LEU A 87 7.08 11.25 3.65
N HIS A 88 6.81 12.47 4.15
CA HIS A 88 7.52 13.04 5.30
C HIS A 88 7.29 12.30 6.64
N SER A 89 6.29 11.41 6.70
CA SER A 89 5.95 10.68 7.92
C SER A 89 6.82 9.44 8.12
N LEU A 90 7.47 8.96 7.05
CA LEU A 90 8.40 7.84 7.12
C LEU A 90 9.58 8.17 8.03
N LYS A 91 10.03 7.14 8.75
CA LYS A 91 11.35 7.12 9.38
C LYS A 91 12.46 7.05 8.31
N GLU A 92 13.71 7.28 8.69
CA GLU A 92 14.86 7.23 7.76
C GLU A 92 14.98 5.89 7.02
N ASP A 93 14.82 4.76 7.73
CA ASP A 93 14.82 3.41 7.15
C ASP A 93 13.40 2.92 6.77
N GLY A 94 12.46 3.85 6.61
CA GLY A 94 11.09 3.56 6.23
C GLY A 94 10.97 3.06 4.80
N VAL A 95 9.89 2.34 4.52
CA VAL A 95 9.61 1.78 3.20
C VAL A 95 8.33 2.41 2.63
N LEU A 96 8.41 2.89 1.40
CA LEU A 96 7.27 3.35 0.63
C LEU A 96 6.84 2.27 -0.37
N LEU A 97 5.57 1.90 -0.33
CA LEU A 97 4.89 1.14 -1.37
C LEU A 97 3.80 2.02 -1.97
N THR A 98 3.90 2.34 -3.27
CA THR A 98 2.97 3.26 -3.92
C THR A 98 2.54 2.83 -5.32
N SER A 99 1.43 3.39 -5.79
CA SER A 99 0.92 3.25 -7.16
C SER A 99 1.20 4.52 -7.98
N THR A 100 1.39 4.39 -9.30
CA THR A 100 1.46 5.55 -10.21
C THR A 100 0.10 6.21 -10.45
N TYR A 101 -0.99 5.64 -9.93
CA TYR A 101 -2.33 6.20 -10.05
C TYR A 101 -2.41 7.63 -9.52
N GLU A 102 -2.94 8.54 -10.33
CA GLU A 102 -3.19 9.93 -9.96
C GLU A 102 -4.66 10.26 -10.22
N LEU A 103 -5.35 10.76 -9.19
CA LEU A 103 -6.69 11.29 -9.38
C LEU A 103 -6.57 12.73 -9.92
N THR A 104 -6.80 12.93 -11.21
CA THR A 104 -6.80 14.28 -11.80
C THR A 104 -7.94 15.11 -11.22
N PRO A 105 -7.68 16.23 -10.50
CA PRO A 105 -8.76 17.06 -9.97
C PRO A 105 -9.45 17.79 -11.12
N THR A 106 -10.78 17.78 -11.13
CA THR A 106 -11.59 18.48 -12.14
C THR A 106 -11.43 20.01 -12.11
N SER A 107 -10.89 20.58 -11.04
CA SER A 107 -10.69 22.02 -10.85
C SER A 107 -9.28 22.53 -11.24
N VAL A 108 -8.32 21.64 -11.47
CA VAL A 108 -6.97 22.06 -11.90
C VAL A 108 -7.03 22.36 -13.39
N ASN A 109 -6.75 23.61 -13.74
CA ASN A 109 -6.61 24.03 -15.11
C ASN A 109 -5.50 23.17 -15.74
N THR A 110 -5.82 22.31 -16.71
CA THR A 110 -4.91 21.33 -17.31
C THR A 110 -3.61 21.95 -17.84
N ARG A 111 -3.58 23.27 -18.08
CA ARG A 111 -2.36 24.04 -18.36
C ARG A 111 -1.36 24.04 -17.19
N LEU A 112 -1.80 24.29 -15.96
CA LEU A 112 -0.91 24.37 -14.78
C LEU A 112 -0.25 23.01 -14.46
N GLN A 113 -0.92 21.90 -14.78
CA GLN A 113 -0.35 20.56 -14.59
C GLN A 113 0.75 20.25 -15.62
N LYS A 114 0.70 20.84 -16.82
CA LYS A 114 1.75 20.74 -17.85
C LYS A 114 2.98 21.58 -17.53
N ASP A 115 2.83 22.60 -16.67
CA ASP A 115 3.90 23.51 -16.29
C ASP A 115 4.72 23.00 -15.09
N LEU A 116 4.38 21.84 -14.50
CA LEU A 116 5.25 21.21 -13.51
C LEU A 116 6.53 20.70 -14.21
N PRO A 117 7.72 21.11 -13.74
CA PRO A 117 8.99 20.72 -14.37
C PRO A 117 9.30 19.23 -14.20
N GLU A 118 8.58 18.52 -13.32
CA GLU A 118 8.82 17.13 -12.98
C GLU A 118 7.51 16.40 -12.61
N SER A 119 7.41 15.11 -12.91
CA SER A 119 6.26 14.29 -12.53
C SER A 119 6.30 13.89 -11.05
N LYS A 120 5.14 13.61 -10.43
CA LYS A 120 5.08 13.16 -9.04
C LYS A 120 5.87 11.87 -8.81
N THR A 121 5.87 10.95 -9.78
CA THR A 121 6.68 9.72 -9.75
C THR A 121 8.16 10.02 -9.56
N GLU A 122 8.71 10.99 -10.31
CA GLU A 122 10.12 11.33 -10.24
C GLU A 122 10.46 12.05 -8.93
N ILE A 123 9.56 12.90 -8.41
CA ILE A 123 9.70 13.49 -7.08
C ILE A 123 9.75 12.40 -6.00
N ILE A 124 8.87 11.39 -6.07
CA ILE A 124 8.82 10.28 -5.13
C ILE A 124 10.13 9.47 -5.17
N LYS A 125 10.67 9.19 -6.35
CA LYS A 125 11.91 8.43 -6.52
C LYS A 125 13.17 9.13 -5.96
N ARG A 126 13.12 10.44 -5.72
CA ARG A 126 14.22 11.19 -5.08
C ARG A 126 14.28 11.01 -3.57
N SER A 127 13.27 10.38 -2.97
CA SER A 127 13.31 10.01 -1.55
C SER A 127 14.51 9.10 -1.27
N GLU A 128 15.18 9.30 -0.14
CA GLU A 128 16.24 8.42 0.35
C GLU A 128 15.70 7.10 0.91
N ASN A 129 14.38 7.01 1.11
CA ASN A 129 13.71 5.79 1.58
C ASN A 129 13.73 4.68 0.52
N LYS A 130 13.51 3.44 0.95
CA LYS A 130 13.26 2.35 0.01
C LYS A 130 11.89 2.55 -0.63
N VAL A 131 11.86 2.73 -1.95
CA VAL A 131 10.62 3.00 -2.70
C VAL A 131 10.30 1.85 -3.65
N PHE A 132 9.06 1.37 -3.56
CA PHE A 132 8.45 0.43 -4.49
C PHE A 132 7.25 1.07 -5.17
N ILE A 133 7.23 1.03 -6.50
CA ILE A 133 6.20 1.67 -7.31
C ILE A 133 5.53 0.60 -8.19
N ILE A 134 4.20 0.55 -8.18
CA ILE A 134 3.41 -0.29 -9.06
C ILE A 134 2.71 0.60 -10.09
N ASP A 135 2.92 0.35 -11.38
CA ASP A 135 2.13 0.98 -12.43
C ASP A 135 0.96 0.06 -12.85
N PRO A 136 -0.31 0.44 -12.58
CA PRO A 136 -1.45 -0.39 -12.99
C PRO A 136 -1.54 -0.59 -14.51
N HIS A 137 -0.98 0.29 -15.33
CA HIS A 137 -0.95 0.17 -16.78
C HIS A 137 0.05 -0.88 -17.27
N GLU A 138 1.16 -1.08 -16.56
CA GLU A 138 2.16 -2.11 -16.89
C GLU A 138 1.69 -3.51 -16.49
N HIS A 139 0.77 -3.60 -15.52
CA HIS A 139 0.29 -4.86 -14.96
C HIS A 139 -1.20 -5.13 -15.24
N THR A 140 -1.70 -4.71 -16.40
CA THR A 140 -3.08 -5.06 -16.81
C THR A 140 -3.23 -6.57 -17.07
N CYS A 141 -4.37 -7.15 -16.69
CA CYS A 141 -4.70 -8.55 -17.00
C CYS A 141 -6.18 -8.72 -17.36
N LEU A 142 -6.53 -9.85 -17.99
CA LEU A 142 -7.91 -10.16 -18.39
C LEU A 142 -8.77 -10.73 -17.25
N ASP A 143 -8.13 -11.33 -16.26
CA ASP A 143 -8.81 -12.03 -15.17
C ASP A 143 -9.50 -11.10 -14.17
N PHE A 144 -8.97 -9.89 -13.99
CA PHE A 144 -9.53 -8.88 -13.11
C PHE A 144 -9.13 -7.46 -13.53
N ASN A 145 -9.84 -6.47 -13.00
CA ASN A 145 -9.51 -5.07 -13.23
C ASN A 145 -8.59 -4.56 -12.12
N ILE A 146 -7.30 -4.37 -12.44
CA ILE A 146 -6.28 -3.90 -11.48
C ILE A 146 -6.63 -2.56 -10.83
N ASN A 147 -7.23 -1.61 -11.57
CA ASN A 147 -7.64 -0.32 -11.01
C ASN A 147 -8.73 -0.47 -9.93
N LYS A 148 -9.51 -1.55 -9.95
CA LYS A 148 -10.53 -1.85 -8.94
C LYS A 148 -10.04 -2.76 -7.81
N MET A 149 -8.90 -3.44 -8.01
CA MET A 149 -8.37 -4.44 -7.08
C MET A 149 -6.95 -4.11 -6.61
N MET A 150 -6.49 -2.87 -6.80
CA MET A 150 -5.16 -2.43 -6.38
C MET A 150 -4.94 -2.64 -4.88
N ASN A 151 -5.98 -2.51 -4.05
CA ASN A 151 -5.94 -2.89 -2.65
C ASN A 151 -5.49 -4.34 -2.42
N VAL A 152 -6.01 -5.30 -3.19
CA VAL A 152 -5.62 -6.70 -3.00
C VAL A 152 -4.28 -7.03 -3.66
N VAL A 153 -3.93 -6.35 -4.77
CA VAL A 153 -2.56 -6.40 -5.34
C VAL A 153 -1.53 -5.91 -4.31
N MET A 154 -1.74 -4.74 -3.73
CA MET A 154 -0.86 -4.19 -2.68
C MET A 154 -0.81 -5.09 -1.45
N LEU A 155 -1.89 -5.82 -1.12
CA LEU A 155 -1.91 -6.74 0.02
C LEU A 155 -1.00 -7.95 -0.23
N GLY A 156 -1.07 -8.52 -1.44
CA GLY A 156 -0.16 -9.59 -1.88
C GLY A 156 1.29 -9.12 -1.90
N TYR A 157 1.53 -7.97 -2.51
CA TYR A 157 2.84 -7.33 -2.55
C TYR A 157 3.42 -7.17 -1.14
N TYR A 158 2.66 -6.55 -0.23
CA TYR A 158 3.10 -6.32 1.14
C TYR A 158 3.33 -7.62 1.91
N ALA A 159 2.48 -8.63 1.72
CA ALA A 159 2.65 -9.93 2.38
C ALA A 159 3.95 -10.63 1.96
N GLU A 160 4.26 -10.63 0.66
CA GLU A 160 5.51 -11.20 0.13
C GLU A 160 6.72 -10.39 0.61
N LEU A 161 6.68 -9.05 0.53
CA LEU A 161 7.73 -8.17 1.06
C LEU A 161 8.05 -8.46 2.54
N ARG A 162 7.05 -8.86 3.31
CA ARG A 162 7.19 -9.17 4.74
C ARG A 162 7.50 -10.65 5.03
N GLY A 163 7.49 -11.52 4.01
CA GLY A 163 7.67 -12.98 4.17
C GLY A 163 6.54 -13.64 4.97
N TYR A 164 5.29 -13.20 4.76
CA TYR A 164 4.12 -13.74 5.43
C TYR A 164 3.60 -15.02 4.77
N SER A 165 2.85 -15.83 5.53
CA SER A 165 2.19 -17.01 4.96
C SER A 165 1.07 -16.60 4.02
N HIS A 166 1.24 -16.88 2.72
CA HIS A 166 0.23 -16.58 1.70
C HIS A 166 -1.05 -17.38 1.90
N ASP A 167 -0.99 -18.62 2.36
CA ASP A 167 -2.18 -19.44 2.60
C ASP A 167 -3.13 -18.78 3.61
N GLU A 168 -2.58 -18.21 4.69
CA GLU A 168 -3.39 -17.52 5.70
C GLU A 168 -3.98 -16.21 5.17
N MET A 169 -3.18 -15.42 4.43
CA MET A 169 -3.65 -14.17 3.83
C MET A 169 -4.73 -14.42 2.78
N ILE A 170 -4.52 -15.39 1.88
CA ILE A 170 -5.49 -15.78 0.85
C ILE A 170 -6.78 -16.28 1.51
N GLN A 171 -6.69 -17.06 2.60
CA GLN A 171 -7.88 -17.49 3.33
C GLN A 171 -8.65 -16.30 3.92
N ILE A 172 -7.95 -15.31 4.49
CA ILE A 172 -8.57 -14.07 4.97
C ILE A 172 -9.26 -13.33 3.82
N VAL A 173 -8.63 -13.24 2.64
CA VAL A 173 -9.25 -12.63 1.46
C VAL A 173 -10.55 -13.37 1.08
N ARG A 174 -10.52 -14.71 0.98
CA ARG A 174 -11.68 -15.55 0.63
C ARG A 174 -12.87 -15.32 1.56
N GLU A 175 -12.62 -15.19 2.85
CA GLU A 175 -13.65 -15.02 3.88
C GLU A 175 -14.25 -13.61 3.93
N ASN A 176 -13.60 -12.62 3.32
CA ASN A 176 -13.93 -11.21 3.51
C ASN A 176 -14.24 -10.44 2.23
N VAL A 177 -14.20 -11.10 1.08
CA VAL A 177 -14.72 -10.55 -0.18
C VAL A 177 -15.97 -11.32 -0.59
N PRO A 178 -16.94 -10.68 -1.29
CA PRO A 178 -18.12 -11.38 -1.77
C PRO A 178 -17.76 -12.58 -2.64
N ALA A 179 -18.46 -13.71 -2.48
CA ALA A 179 -18.15 -14.98 -3.16
C ALA A 179 -17.88 -14.85 -4.66
N LYS A 180 -18.68 -14.02 -5.35
CA LYS A 180 -18.53 -13.74 -6.80
C LYS A 180 -17.24 -13.04 -7.21
N PHE A 181 -16.51 -12.45 -6.26
CA PHE A 181 -15.27 -11.72 -6.51
C PHE A 181 -14.04 -12.44 -5.98
N VAL A 182 -14.19 -13.59 -5.32
CA VAL A 182 -13.09 -14.32 -4.68
C VAL A 182 -11.97 -14.64 -5.67
N GLU A 183 -12.30 -15.26 -6.80
CA GLU A 183 -11.29 -15.67 -7.79
C GLU A 183 -10.47 -14.49 -8.31
N GLY A 184 -11.14 -13.39 -8.69
CA GLY A 184 -10.46 -12.18 -9.15
C GLY A 184 -9.55 -11.56 -8.08
N ASN A 185 -9.97 -11.57 -6.81
CA ASN A 185 -9.14 -11.07 -5.72
C ASN A 185 -7.93 -11.97 -5.43
N ILE A 186 -8.07 -13.30 -5.56
CA ILE A 186 -6.93 -14.22 -5.41
C ILE A 186 -5.90 -13.97 -6.52
N LYS A 187 -6.35 -13.86 -7.77
CA LYS A 187 -5.46 -13.53 -8.90
C LYS A 187 -4.80 -12.16 -8.73
N ALA A 188 -5.50 -11.20 -8.13
CA ALA A 188 -4.95 -9.89 -7.79
C ALA A 188 -3.87 -9.98 -6.72
N TYR A 189 -4.12 -10.76 -5.66
CA TYR A 189 -3.14 -11.02 -4.61
C TYR A 189 -1.86 -11.65 -5.17
N GLU A 190 -2.00 -12.71 -5.98
CA GLU A 190 -0.89 -13.40 -6.65
C GLU A 190 -0.13 -12.51 -7.64
N MET A 191 -0.81 -11.57 -8.31
CA MET A 191 -0.10 -10.57 -9.12
C MET A 191 0.79 -9.69 -8.22
N GLY A 192 0.28 -9.26 -7.07
CA GLY A 192 1.05 -8.49 -6.10
C GLY A 192 2.34 -9.18 -5.64
N THR A 193 2.26 -10.47 -5.33
CA THR A 193 3.43 -11.27 -4.91
C THR A 193 4.48 -11.34 -6.03
N ARG A 194 4.06 -11.62 -7.27
CA ARG A 194 4.97 -11.67 -8.43
C ARG A 194 5.67 -10.33 -8.69
N ILE A 195 4.95 -9.22 -8.61
CA ILE A 195 5.53 -7.89 -8.88
C ILE A 195 6.67 -7.59 -7.89
N VAL A 196 6.50 -7.89 -6.60
CA VAL A 196 7.58 -7.64 -5.63
C VAL A 196 8.75 -8.59 -5.81
N GLU A 197 8.52 -9.86 -6.14
CA GLU A 197 9.60 -10.81 -6.45
C GLU A 197 10.47 -10.28 -7.60
N GLU A 198 9.84 -9.84 -8.70
CA GLU A 198 10.53 -9.23 -9.85
C GLU A 198 11.32 -7.98 -9.46
N GLN A 199 10.72 -7.09 -8.65
CA GLN A 199 11.36 -5.87 -8.18
C GLN A 199 12.52 -6.13 -7.22
N LEU A 200 12.41 -7.14 -6.34
CA LEU A 200 13.49 -7.51 -5.42
C LEU A 200 14.68 -8.13 -6.18
N VAL A 201 14.43 -8.96 -7.19
CA VAL A 201 15.47 -9.53 -8.06
C VAL A 201 16.18 -8.42 -8.86
N ALA A 202 15.46 -7.42 -9.33
CA ALA A 202 16.06 -6.29 -10.05
C ALA A 202 16.96 -5.39 -9.18
N VAL A 203 16.81 -5.45 -7.85
CA VAL A 203 17.57 -4.65 -6.88
C VAL A 203 18.80 -5.40 -6.34
N GLU A 204 18.82 -6.74 -6.41
CA GLU A 204 20.06 -7.49 -6.14
C GLU A 204 21.05 -7.28 -7.30
N PRO A 205 22.24 -6.69 -7.05
CA PRO A 205 23.25 -6.64 -8.09
C PRO A 205 23.62 -8.07 -8.45
N VAL A 206 23.90 -8.30 -9.73
CA VAL A 206 24.56 -9.50 -10.26
C VAL A 206 25.95 -9.60 -9.60
N ALA A 207 25.96 -10.03 -8.34
CA ALA A 207 27.11 -10.58 -7.68
C ALA A 207 27.14 -12.05 -8.08
N ILE A 208 28.25 -12.46 -8.68
CA ILE A 208 28.59 -13.84 -9.04
C ILE A 208 27.99 -14.31 -10.38
N ARG A 209 28.65 -13.93 -11.47
CA ARG A 209 29.11 -14.93 -12.45
C ARG A 209 30.61 -14.70 -12.69
N CYS A 210 31.34 -15.81 -12.65
CA CYS A 210 32.79 -15.96 -12.58
C CYS A 210 33.61 -15.11 -13.55
#